data_AF-V4BAH7-F1
#
_entry.id   AF-V4BAH7-F1
#
_cell.length_a   1.000
_cell.length_b   1.000
_cell.length_c   1.000
_cell.angle_alpha   90.00
_cell.angle_beta   90.00
_cell.angle_gamma   90.00
#
_symmetry.space_group_name_H-M   'P 1'
#
loop_
_entity.id
_entity.type
_entity.pdbx_description
1 polymer ?
#
loop_
_entity_poly.entity_id
_entity_poly.type
_entity_poly.pdbx_seq_one_letter_code
_entity_poly.pdbx_strand_id
1 'polypeptide(L)'
;MYIRYITKLYELHVGAKNYVEAGLTLQLYAQQILDWKYDVFPADSKYPSQEEWERKETLYLEIIDCFDKGQAWEYGIPLCKELAVLYETRLFNYKKLSDILQKQAQFFTNILEGIAKIRDPSYYRVAYYGKSFPPFVRNKAFVYRGDECLKLATIMQQLMTEFPNATILSSNSPPEDSIKEGDAQCILFIRPHLSMWMYIVGNPVRPSTFACKRSKN
;
A
#
# COMPACT_ATOMS: atom_id res chain seq x y z
N MET A 1 -10.01 -19.22 8.36
CA MET A 1 -8.56 -19.14 8.06
C MET A 1 -8.17 -17.78 7.51
N TYR A 2 -8.80 -17.28 6.43
CA TYR A 2 -8.44 -16.02 5.77
C TYR A 2 -8.39 -14.78 6.69
N ILE A 3 -9.40 -14.59 7.56
CA ILE A 3 -9.48 -13.43 8.47
C ILE A 3 -8.26 -13.34 9.39
N ARG A 4 -7.84 -14.47 9.99
CA ARG A 4 -6.67 -14.54 10.87
C ARG A 4 -5.37 -14.12 10.17
N TYR A 5 -5.22 -14.45 8.88
CA TYR A 5 -4.04 -14.02 8.10
C TYR A 5 -4.08 -12.53 7.81
N ILE A 6 -5.25 -11.96 7.48
CA ILE A 6 -5.37 -10.51 7.26
C ILE A 6 -5.08 -9.74 8.54
N THR A 7 -5.63 -10.16 9.68
CA THR A 7 -5.36 -9.50 10.97
C THR A 7 -3.87 -9.54 11.31
N LYS A 8 -3.21 -10.69 11.08
CA LYS A 8 -1.76 -10.81 11.32
C LYS A 8 -0.93 -9.95 10.36
N LEU A 9 -1.36 -9.85 9.10
CA LEU A 9 -0.70 -9.00 8.11
C LEU A 9 -0.86 -7.50 8.47
N TYR A 10 -2.06 -7.11 8.93
CA TYR A 10 -2.32 -5.77 9.44
C TYR A 10 -1.39 -5.41 10.61
N GLU A 11 -1.26 -6.29 11.60
CA GLU A 11 -0.34 -6.10 12.74
C GLU A 11 1.11 -5.94 12.29
N LEU A 12 1.54 -6.71 11.28
CA LEU A 12 2.88 -6.59 10.70
C LEU A 12 3.08 -5.22 10.04
N HIS A 13 2.11 -4.75 9.25
CA HIS A 13 2.19 -3.43 8.62
C HIS A 13 2.21 -2.29 9.64
N VAL A 14 1.39 -2.37 10.69
CA VAL A 14 1.39 -1.39 11.79
C VAL A 14 2.73 -1.39 12.52
N GLY A 15 3.30 -2.57 12.80
CA GLY A 15 4.63 -2.70 13.41
C GLY A 15 5.76 -2.11 12.55
N ALA A 16 5.64 -2.23 11.23
CA ALA A 16 6.56 -1.64 10.26
C ALA A 16 6.29 -0.15 9.97
N LYS A 17 5.28 0.47 10.61
CA LYS A 17 4.81 1.84 10.35
C LYS A 17 4.30 2.10 8.92
N ASN A 18 3.93 1.04 8.20
CA ASN A 18 3.36 1.10 6.86
C ASN A 18 1.83 1.24 6.96
N TYR A 19 1.36 2.44 7.32
CA TYR A 19 -0.06 2.66 7.62
C TYR A 19 -0.97 2.58 6.39
N VAL A 20 -0.48 2.94 5.20
CA VAL A 20 -1.29 2.89 3.96
C VAL A 20 -1.62 1.45 3.61
N GLU A 21 -0.61 0.58 3.63
CA GLU A 21 -0.72 -0.84 3.34
C GLU A 21 -1.54 -1.55 4.42
N ALA A 22 -1.40 -1.15 5.69
CA ALA A 22 -2.28 -1.59 6.76
C ALA A 22 -3.75 -1.27 6.44
N GLY A 23 -4.06 -0.04 6.03
CA GLY A 23 -5.40 0.38 5.62
C GLY A 23 -5.95 -0.44 4.45
N LEU A 24 -5.13 -0.69 3.42
CA LEU A 24 -5.52 -1.49 2.25
C LEU A 24 -5.81 -2.96 2.62
N THR A 25 -5.06 -3.55 3.55
CA THR A 25 -5.34 -4.92 3.99
C THR A 25 -6.68 -5.04 4.72
N LEU A 26 -7.01 -4.07 5.58
CA LEU A 26 -8.31 -4.01 6.23
C LEU A 26 -9.44 -3.67 5.25
N GLN A 27 -9.17 -2.86 4.23
CA GLN A 27 -10.14 -2.58 3.18
C GLN A 27 -10.51 -3.84 2.40
N LEU A 28 -9.52 -4.70 2.10
CA LEU A 28 -9.77 -6.00 1.48
C LEU A 28 -10.67 -6.88 2.36
N TYR A 29 -10.40 -6.90 3.68
CA TYR A 29 -11.23 -7.59 4.66
C TYR A 29 -12.69 -7.09 4.63
N ALA A 30 -12.86 -5.76 4.71
CA ALA A 30 -14.18 -5.15 4.78
C ALA A 30 -14.98 -5.26 3.48
N GLN A 31 -14.33 -5.29 2.32
CA GLN A 31 -15.00 -5.40 1.02
C GLN A 31 -15.33 -6.84 0.63
N GLN A 32 -14.45 -7.80 0.93
CA GLN A 32 -14.64 -9.19 0.48
C GLN A 32 -15.50 -10.03 1.43
N ILE A 33 -15.56 -9.66 2.71
CA ILE A 33 -16.17 -10.51 3.75
C ILE A 33 -17.43 -9.90 4.35
N LEU A 34 -17.52 -8.56 4.42
CA LEU A 34 -18.61 -7.87 5.11
C LEU A 34 -19.52 -7.13 4.16
N ASP A 35 -20.81 -7.27 4.38
CA ASP A 35 -21.84 -6.51 3.69
C ASP A 35 -22.54 -5.55 4.66
N TRP A 36 -23.28 -4.58 4.12
CA TRP A 36 -24.13 -3.69 4.92
C TRP A 36 -25.44 -4.41 5.26
N LYS A 37 -25.37 -5.55 5.96
CA LYS A 37 -26.52 -6.36 6.36
C LYS A 37 -26.65 -6.40 7.89
N TYR A 38 -27.86 -6.68 8.36
CA TYR A 38 -28.19 -6.88 9.77
C TYR A 38 -27.98 -8.35 10.21
N ASP A 39 -27.29 -9.14 9.39
CA ASP A 39 -26.99 -10.52 9.71
C ASP A 39 -25.96 -10.57 10.84
N VAL A 40 -26.14 -11.51 11.76
CA VAL A 40 -25.23 -11.70 12.89
C VAL A 40 -23.97 -12.36 12.39
N PHE A 41 -22.85 -11.63 12.47
CA PHE A 41 -21.55 -12.19 12.13
C PHE A 41 -20.96 -12.93 13.35
N PRO A 42 -20.38 -14.14 13.15
CA PRO A 42 -19.76 -14.88 14.23
C PRO A 42 -18.65 -14.09 14.94
N ALA A 43 -18.45 -14.40 16.23
CA ALA A 43 -17.31 -13.87 16.97
C ALA A 43 -15.99 -14.29 16.30
N ASP A 44 -15.02 -13.39 16.30
CA ASP A 44 -13.64 -13.67 15.91
C ASP A 44 -12.69 -13.25 17.03
N SER A 45 -11.41 -13.55 16.88
CA SER A 45 -10.35 -13.30 17.87
C SER A 45 -10.27 -11.83 18.31
N LYS A 46 -10.72 -10.88 17.48
CA LYS A 46 -10.70 -9.44 17.75
C LYS A 46 -12.07 -8.85 18.12
N TYR A 47 -13.18 -9.46 17.69
CA TYR A 47 -14.52 -8.85 17.80
C TYR A 47 -15.56 -9.85 18.32
N PRO A 48 -16.44 -9.44 19.25
CA PRO A 48 -17.55 -10.28 19.71
C PRO A 48 -18.57 -10.50 18.57
N SER A 49 -19.50 -11.42 18.77
CA SER A 49 -20.61 -11.59 17.81
C SER A 49 -21.43 -10.30 17.76
N GLN A 50 -21.55 -9.74 16.56
CA GLN A 50 -22.19 -8.44 16.31
C GLN A 50 -22.75 -8.43 14.90
N GLU A 51 -23.56 -7.42 14.58
CA GLU A 51 -24.13 -7.28 13.24
C GLU A 51 -23.03 -6.93 12.23
N GLU A 52 -23.13 -7.49 11.01
CA GLU A 52 -22.12 -7.32 9.96
C GLU A 52 -21.82 -5.84 9.67
N TRP A 53 -22.86 -5.01 9.58
CA TRP A 53 -22.73 -3.58 9.31
C TRP A 53 -21.97 -2.84 10.41
N GLU A 54 -22.17 -3.19 11.69
CA GLU A 54 -21.51 -2.54 12.83
C GLU A 54 -20.01 -2.87 12.82
N ARG A 55 -19.67 -4.11 12.45
CA ARG A 55 -18.27 -4.51 12.26
C ARG A 55 -17.64 -3.78 11.08
N LYS A 56 -18.37 -3.68 9.97
CA LYS A 56 -17.92 -2.97 8.77
C LYS A 56 -17.71 -1.47 9.05
N GLU A 57 -18.60 -0.83 9.78
CA GLU A 57 -18.46 0.57 10.23
C GLU A 57 -17.16 0.75 11.03
N THR A 58 -16.95 -0.09 12.04
CA THR A 58 -15.76 -0.01 12.90
C THR A 58 -14.47 -0.15 12.08
N LEU A 59 -14.43 -1.11 11.15
CA LEU A 59 -13.27 -1.31 10.28
C LEU A 59 -13.05 -0.13 9.33
N TYR A 60 -14.11 0.43 8.76
CA TYR A 60 -14.01 1.61 7.90
C TYR A 60 -13.40 2.80 8.64
N LEU A 61 -13.80 3.01 9.90
CA LEU A 61 -13.20 4.05 10.75
C LEU A 61 -11.72 3.77 11.03
N GLU A 62 -11.36 2.52 11.37
CA GLU A 62 -9.96 2.12 11.55
C GLU A 62 -9.13 2.32 10.26
N ILE A 63 -9.69 2.00 9.09
CA ILE A 63 -9.05 2.19 7.78
C ILE A 63 -8.81 3.67 7.49
N ILE A 64 -9.82 4.52 7.73
CA ILE A 64 -9.72 5.97 7.52
C ILE A 64 -8.61 6.56 8.40
N ASP A 65 -8.54 6.15 9.67
CA ASP A 65 -7.47 6.61 10.57
C ASP A 65 -6.09 6.09 10.17
N CYS A 66 -6.00 4.91 9.55
CA CYS A 66 -4.75 4.41 8.96
C CYS A 66 -4.33 5.25 7.75
N PHE A 67 -5.26 5.63 6.89
CA PHE A 67 -4.96 6.47 5.73
C PHE A 67 -4.58 7.90 6.12
N ASP A 68 -5.16 8.44 7.19
CA ASP A 68 -4.76 9.75 7.71
C ASP A 68 -3.32 9.73 8.23
N LYS A 69 -2.96 8.71 9.02
CA LYS A 69 -1.56 8.50 9.49
C LYS A 69 -0.58 8.26 8.34
N GLY A 70 -1.02 7.56 7.31
CA GLY A 70 -0.23 7.27 6.11
C GLY A 70 -0.21 8.38 5.07
N GLN A 71 -0.85 9.53 5.35
CA GLN A 71 -0.97 10.68 4.44
C GLN A 71 -1.56 10.32 3.06
N ALA A 72 -2.39 9.28 3.01
CA ALA A 72 -2.98 8.72 1.80
C ALA A 72 -4.46 9.05 1.72
N TRP A 73 -4.78 10.34 1.86
CA TRP A 73 -6.15 10.83 2.00
C TRP A 73 -7.05 10.54 0.78
N GLU A 74 -6.47 10.40 -0.42
CA GLU A 74 -7.21 10.07 -1.64
C GLU A 74 -7.97 8.74 -1.53
N TYR A 75 -7.39 7.76 -0.85
CA TYR A 75 -8.02 6.46 -0.62
C TYR A 75 -9.11 6.51 0.48
N GLY A 76 -9.01 7.45 1.41
CA GLY A 76 -9.98 7.64 2.49
C GLY A 76 -11.28 8.31 2.05
N ILE A 77 -11.22 9.24 1.09
CA ILE A 77 -12.40 9.99 0.59
C ILE A 77 -13.55 9.10 0.12
N PRO A 78 -13.36 8.08 -0.74
CA PRO A 78 -14.47 7.23 -1.18
C PRO A 78 -15.12 6.47 -0.01
N LEU A 79 -14.34 6.05 1.00
CA LEU A 79 -14.86 5.38 2.20
C LEU A 79 -15.72 6.34 3.04
N CYS A 80 -15.27 7.59 3.20
CA CYS A 80 -16.06 8.62 3.88
C CYS A 80 -17.40 8.88 3.19
N LYS A 81 -17.43 8.89 1.83
CA LYS A 81 -18.67 9.05 1.07
C LYS A 81 -19.63 7.88 1.28
N GLU A 82 -19.13 6.65 1.29
CA GLU A 82 -19.94 5.46 1.54
C GLU A 82 -20.56 5.49 2.95
N LEU A 83 -19.77 5.86 3.97
CA LEU A 83 -20.27 6.04 5.35
C LEU A 83 -21.29 7.18 5.46
N ALA A 84 -21.09 8.29 4.74
CA ALA A 84 -22.04 9.41 4.76
C ALA A 84 -23.43 8.98 4.26
N VAL A 85 -23.48 8.22 3.15
CA VAL A 85 -24.74 7.67 2.61
C VAL A 85 -25.41 6.73 3.62
N LEU A 86 -24.62 5.90 4.33
CA LEU A 86 -25.15 5.01 5.35
C LEU A 86 -25.79 5.79 6.51
N TYR A 87 -25.13 6.82 7.02
CA TYR A 87 -25.64 7.62 8.13
C TYR A 87 -26.85 8.48 7.77
N GLU A 88 -26.95 8.91 6.51
CA GLU A 88 -28.09 9.67 6.01
C GLU A 88 -29.32 8.79 5.76
N THR A 89 -29.14 7.62 5.14
CA THR A 89 -30.26 6.82 4.61
C THR A 89 -30.72 5.68 5.50
N ARG A 90 -29.83 5.05 6.27
CA ARG A 90 -30.15 3.85 7.06
C ARG A 90 -30.19 4.11 8.55
N LEU A 91 -29.13 4.73 9.09
CA LEU A 91 -28.95 4.89 10.54
C LEU A 91 -29.52 6.22 11.07
N PHE A 92 -29.77 7.20 10.20
CA PHE A 92 -30.26 8.55 10.53
C PHE A 92 -29.46 9.23 11.66
N ASN A 93 -28.14 8.97 11.72
CA ASN A 93 -27.26 9.51 12.76
C ASN A 93 -26.53 10.75 12.26
N TYR A 94 -27.17 11.90 12.40
CA TYR A 94 -26.63 13.18 11.93
C TYR A 94 -25.37 13.65 12.66
N LYS A 95 -25.12 13.16 13.88
CA LYS A 95 -23.90 13.48 14.62
C LYS A 95 -22.68 12.83 13.96
N LYS A 96 -22.74 11.51 13.76
CA LYS A 96 -21.68 10.76 13.04
C LYS A 96 -21.51 11.25 11.60
N LEU A 97 -22.61 11.64 10.94
CA LEU A 97 -22.57 12.26 9.61
C LEU A 97 -21.77 13.56 9.60
N SER A 98 -22.01 14.45 10.57
CA SER A 98 -21.25 15.70 10.68
C SER A 98 -19.75 15.44 10.84
N ASP A 99 -19.39 14.49 11.70
CA ASP A 99 -17.99 14.15 11.97
C ASP A 99 -17.27 13.60 10.71
N ILE A 100 -17.93 12.73 9.94
CA ILE A 100 -17.37 12.20 8.68
C ILE A 100 -17.24 13.28 7.60
N LEU A 101 -18.21 14.18 7.47
CA LEU A 101 -18.13 15.28 6.50
C LEU A 101 -17.01 16.25 6.86
N GLN A 102 -16.80 16.52 8.15
CA GLN A 102 -15.65 17.31 8.63
C GLN A 102 -14.32 16.62 8.30
N LYS A 103 -14.18 15.32 8.57
CA LYS A 103 -12.98 14.54 8.17
C LYS A 103 -12.76 14.60 6.66
N GLN A 104 -13.83 14.48 5.86
CA GLN A 104 -13.73 14.56 4.41
C GLN A 104 -13.25 15.94 3.94
N ALA A 105 -13.76 17.02 4.53
CA ALA A 105 -13.29 18.37 4.24
C ALA A 105 -11.81 18.55 4.61
N GLN A 106 -11.39 18.04 5.78
CA GLN A 106 -9.98 18.03 6.20
C GLN A 106 -9.10 17.28 5.20
N PHE A 107 -9.54 16.12 4.70
CA PHE A 107 -8.81 15.38 3.68
C PHE A 107 -8.63 16.18 2.39
N PHE A 108 -9.65 16.90 1.93
CA PHE A 108 -9.50 17.76 0.75
C PHE A 108 -8.47 18.88 0.99
N THR A 109 -8.52 19.54 2.15
CA THR A 109 -7.53 20.56 2.51
C THR A 109 -6.12 19.97 2.60
N ASN A 110 -5.97 18.84 3.29
CA ASN A 110 -4.70 18.13 3.45
C ASN A 110 -4.15 17.65 2.11
N ILE A 111 -5.01 17.27 1.16
CA ILE A 111 -4.57 16.93 -0.20
C ILE A 111 -4.04 18.18 -0.90
N LEU A 112 -4.74 19.31 -0.84
CA LEU A 112 -4.28 20.55 -1.48
C LEU A 112 -2.95 21.05 -0.88
N GLU A 113 -2.80 20.99 0.44
CA GLU A 113 -1.58 21.41 1.14
C GLU A 113 -0.46 20.35 1.05
N GLY A 114 -0.85 19.08 1.07
CA GLY A 114 0.03 17.91 1.12
C GLY A 114 0.52 17.46 -0.24
N ILE A 115 -0.20 17.68 -1.34
CA ILE A 115 0.30 17.46 -2.72
C ILE A 115 1.61 18.22 -2.96
N ALA A 116 1.81 19.39 -2.32
CA ALA A 116 3.08 20.11 -2.39
C ALA A 116 4.24 19.42 -1.63
N LYS A 117 3.92 18.50 -0.71
CA LYS A 117 4.86 17.71 0.10
C LYS A 117 4.99 16.25 -0.31
N ILE A 118 4.03 15.68 -1.06
CA ILE A 118 4.13 14.32 -1.62
C ILE A 118 5.32 14.33 -2.58
N ARG A 119 6.51 14.04 -2.06
CA ARG A 119 7.72 13.84 -2.86
C ARG A 119 7.48 12.57 -3.66
N ASP A 120 7.71 12.63 -4.97
CA ASP A 120 7.50 11.50 -5.88
C ASP A 120 7.99 10.19 -5.26
N PRO A 121 7.09 9.22 -4.99
CA PRO A 121 7.49 7.98 -4.36
C PRO A 121 8.57 7.33 -5.22
N SER A 122 9.64 6.84 -4.59
CA SER A 122 10.75 6.24 -5.32
C SER A 122 10.45 4.78 -5.57
N TYR A 123 10.37 4.38 -6.83
CA TYR A 123 10.14 2.98 -7.20
C TYR A 123 11.44 2.34 -7.64
N TYR A 124 11.61 1.07 -7.27
CA TYR A 124 12.78 0.28 -7.60
C TYR A 124 12.34 -1.06 -8.13
N ARG A 125 12.78 -1.42 -9.33
CA ARG A 125 12.56 -2.77 -9.84
C ARG A 125 13.71 -3.64 -9.35
N VAL A 126 13.37 -4.70 -8.62
CA VAL A 126 14.32 -5.68 -8.09
C VAL A 126 13.97 -7.03 -8.70
N ALA A 127 14.92 -7.64 -9.41
CA ALA A 127 14.74 -8.93 -10.05
C ALA A 127 15.67 -9.97 -9.43
N TYR A 128 15.11 -11.15 -9.14
CA TYR A 128 15.80 -12.26 -8.49
C TYR A 128 16.05 -13.37 -9.51
N TYR A 129 17.30 -13.73 -9.72
CA TYR A 129 17.73 -14.73 -10.69
C TYR A 129 18.57 -15.82 -10.02
N GLY A 130 18.39 -17.06 -10.47
CA GLY A 130 19.12 -18.23 -9.96
C GLY A 130 18.24 -19.25 -9.26
N LYS A 131 18.55 -20.54 -9.41
CA LYS A 131 17.76 -21.67 -8.88
C LYS A 131 17.77 -21.75 -7.36
N SER A 132 18.78 -21.21 -6.71
CA SER A 132 18.90 -21.19 -5.25
C SER A 132 17.93 -20.22 -4.55
N PHE A 133 17.20 -19.39 -5.29
CA PHE A 133 16.09 -18.62 -4.72
C PHE A 133 14.84 -19.48 -4.50
N PRO A 134 14.06 -19.19 -3.43
CA PRO A 134 12.78 -19.84 -3.21
C PRO A 134 11.83 -19.74 -4.42
N PRO A 135 10.95 -20.72 -4.66
CA PRO A 135 10.07 -20.74 -5.84
C PRO A 135 9.19 -19.50 -6.01
N PHE A 136 8.85 -18.82 -4.91
CA PHE A 136 7.99 -17.63 -4.96
C PHE A 136 8.71 -16.40 -5.52
N VAL A 137 10.04 -16.29 -5.39
CA VAL A 137 10.86 -15.18 -5.92
C VAL A 137 11.70 -15.56 -7.15
N ARG A 138 12.01 -16.85 -7.34
CA ARG A 138 12.91 -17.33 -8.41
C ARG A 138 12.49 -16.82 -9.80
N ASN A 139 13.42 -16.21 -10.51
CA ASN A 139 13.28 -15.70 -11.88
C ASN A 139 12.11 -14.71 -12.04
N LYS A 140 11.77 -13.99 -10.98
CA LYS A 140 10.72 -12.95 -10.98
C LYS A 140 11.31 -11.59 -10.67
N ALA A 141 10.62 -10.57 -11.16
CA ALA A 141 10.90 -9.18 -10.87
C ALA A 141 9.74 -8.58 -10.08
N PHE A 142 10.08 -7.79 -9.06
CA PHE A 142 9.15 -7.08 -8.21
C PHE A 142 9.44 -5.59 -8.27
N VAL A 143 8.41 -4.78 -8.05
CA VAL A 143 8.55 -3.33 -7.93
C VAL A 143 8.35 -2.97 -6.47
N TYR A 144 9.41 -2.45 -5.87
CA TYR A 144 9.42 -1.96 -4.50
C TYR A 144 9.10 -0.47 -4.51
N ARG A 145 8.14 -0.07 -3.69
CA ARG A 145 7.86 1.32 -3.38
C ARG A 145 8.70 1.70 -2.16
N GLY A 146 9.62 2.65 -2.33
CA GLY A 146 10.39 3.25 -1.25
C GLY A 146 9.66 4.49 -0.71
N ASP A 147 9.64 4.60 0.61
CA ASP A 147 9.18 5.80 1.32
C ASP A 147 10.25 6.90 1.29
N GLU A 148 9.90 8.13 1.69
CA GLU A 148 10.73 9.35 1.63
C GLU A 148 12.12 9.21 2.27
N CYS A 149 12.31 8.25 3.18
CA CYS A 149 13.56 7.99 3.88
C CYS A 149 14.32 6.73 3.41
N LEU A 150 13.71 5.86 2.60
CA LEU A 150 14.37 4.64 2.12
C LEU A 150 15.19 4.95 0.86
N LYS A 151 16.42 5.40 1.09
CA LYS A 151 17.44 5.45 0.04
C LYS A 151 17.64 4.02 -0.50
N LEU A 152 17.87 3.87 -1.80
CA LEU A 152 18.20 2.60 -2.46
C LEU A 152 19.20 1.75 -1.63
N ALA A 153 20.19 2.39 -1.01
CA ALA A 153 21.18 1.75 -0.15
C ALA A 153 20.57 0.95 1.02
N THR A 154 19.50 1.46 1.65
CA THR A 154 18.83 0.79 2.77
C THR A 154 18.09 -0.46 2.29
N ILE A 155 17.42 -0.39 1.13
CA ILE A 155 16.75 -1.54 0.52
C ILE A 155 17.79 -2.60 0.15
N MET A 156 18.91 -2.19 -0.44
CA MET A 156 20.01 -3.10 -0.77
C MET A 156 20.57 -3.77 0.49
N GLN A 157 20.78 -3.03 1.58
CA GLN A 157 21.26 -3.59 2.84
C GLN A 157 20.29 -4.61 3.46
N GLN A 158 18.98 -4.30 3.44
CA GLN A 158 17.96 -5.23 3.91
C GLN A 158 17.97 -6.52 3.09
N LEU A 159 18.01 -6.41 1.76
CA LEU A 159 18.03 -7.57 0.87
C LEU A 159 19.31 -8.41 1.02
N MET A 160 20.46 -7.77 1.24
CA MET A 160 21.71 -8.50 1.54
C MET A 160 21.69 -9.17 2.90
N THR A 161 20.92 -8.63 3.86
CA THR A 161 20.74 -9.27 5.19
C THR A 161 19.83 -10.49 5.08
N GLU A 162 18.76 -10.41 4.27
CA GLU A 162 17.86 -11.54 4.01
C GLU A 162 18.52 -12.63 3.16
N PHE A 163 19.34 -12.23 2.17
CA PHE A 163 20.01 -13.13 1.23
C PHE A 163 21.52 -12.86 1.20
N PRO A 164 22.28 -13.36 2.20
CA PRO A 164 23.72 -13.08 2.30
C PRO A 164 24.56 -13.67 1.16
N ASN A 165 24.06 -14.70 0.47
CA ASN A 165 24.74 -15.36 -0.65
C ASN A 165 24.43 -14.72 -2.01
N ALA A 166 23.65 -13.63 -2.04
CA ALA A 166 23.23 -13.00 -3.28
C ALA A 166 24.26 -11.98 -3.79
N THR A 167 24.56 -12.06 -5.08
CA THR A 167 25.42 -11.09 -5.78
C THR A 167 24.57 -10.03 -6.45
N ILE A 168 24.89 -8.75 -6.23
CA ILE A 168 24.19 -7.63 -6.86
C ILE A 168 24.73 -7.41 -8.27
N LEU A 169 23.84 -7.52 -9.26
CA LEU A 169 24.13 -7.19 -10.65
C LEU A 169 23.84 -5.70 -10.91
N SER A 170 24.81 -5.01 -11.49
CA SER A 170 24.70 -3.58 -11.86
C SER A 170 24.29 -3.36 -13.32
N SER A 171 24.17 -4.42 -14.12
CA SER A 171 23.86 -4.30 -15.56
C SER A 171 22.36 -4.19 -15.81
N ASN A 172 21.92 -3.14 -16.53
CA ASN A 172 20.51 -2.95 -16.92
C ASN A 172 20.04 -3.89 -18.05
N SER A 173 20.91 -4.76 -18.59
CA SER A 173 20.55 -5.73 -19.63
C SER A 173 19.78 -6.92 -19.04
N PRO A 174 18.84 -7.53 -19.80
CA PRO A 174 18.27 -8.81 -19.38
C PRO A 174 19.40 -9.81 -19.14
N PRO A 175 19.40 -10.53 -18.00
CA PRO A 175 20.45 -11.51 -17.73
C PRO A 175 20.37 -12.65 -18.72
N GLU A 176 21.53 -13.18 -19.08
CA GLU A 176 21.66 -14.37 -19.93
C GLU A 176 20.93 -15.56 -19.28
N ASP A 177 20.40 -16.45 -20.11
CA ASP A 177 19.67 -17.64 -19.64
C ASP A 177 20.57 -18.55 -18.78
N SER A 178 21.89 -18.51 -19.01
CA SER A 178 22.93 -19.11 -18.18
C SER A 178 22.84 -18.70 -16.69
N ILE A 179 22.49 -17.44 -16.41
CA ILE A 179 22.36 -16.90 -15.04
C ILE A 179 21.03 -17.30 -14.42
N LYS A 180 19.97 -17.43 -15.23
CA LYS A 180 18.63 -17.87 -14.77
C LYS A 180 18.61 -19.34 -14.39
N GLU A 181 19.38 -20.15 -15.11
CA GLU A 181 19.50 -21.59 -14.87
C GLU A 181 20.63 -21.99 -13.93
N GLY A 182 21.52 -21.05 -13.60
CA GLY A 182 22.62 -21.25 -12.66
C GLY A 182 22.17 -21.39 -11.21
N ASP A 183 23.05 -21.97 -10.40
CA ASP A 183 22.84 -22.14 -8.96
C ASP A 183 23.22 -20.90 -8.13
N ALA A 184 23.87 -19.91 -8.74
CA ALA A 184 24.24 -18.65 -8.09
C ALA A 184 23.02 -17.74 -7.86
N GLN A 185 22.94 -17.11 -6.67
CA GLN A 185 21.93 -16.10 -6.38
C GLN A 185 22.35 -14.75 -6.95
N CYS A 186 21.54 -14.16 -7.82
CA CYS A 186 21.79 -12.85 -8.39
C CYS A 186 20.58 -11.93 -8.22
N ILE A 187 20.81 -10.70 -7.73
CA ILE A 187 19.78 -9.67 -7.58
C ILE A 187 20.13 -8.49 -8.48
N LEU A 188 19.20 -8.11 -9.35
CA LEU A 188 19.33 -6.98 -10.25
C LEU A 188 18.46 -5.81 -9.78
N PHE A 189 19.06 -4.64 -9.57
CA PHE A 189 18.37 -3.40 -9.24
C PHE A 189 18.31 -2.46 -10.44
N ILE A 190 17.10 -2.08 -10.84
CA ILE A 190 16.87 -1.09 -11.90
C ILE A 190 16.09 0.06 -11.29
N ARG A 191 16.63 1.28 -11.44
CA ARG A 191 15.86 2.50 -11.19
C ARG A 191 15.04 2.79 -12.46
N PRO A 192 13.70 2.65 -12.43
CA PRO A 192 12.89 2.94 -13.59
C PRO A 192 13.06 4.43 -13.96
N HIS A 193 13.34 4.69 -15.24
CA HIS A 193 13.26 6.04 -15.81
C HIS A 193 11.79 6.50 -15.77
N LEU A 194 11.53 7.81 -15.56
CA LEU A 194 10.17 8.36 -15.41
C LEU A 194 9.19 7.91 -16.51
N SER A 195 9.67 7.69 -17.74
CA SER A 195 8.85 7.22 -18.86
C SER A 195 8.33 5.79 -18.69
N MET A 196 9.05 4.91 -17.97
CA MET A 196 8.65 3.52 -17.72
C MET A 196 7.57 3.43 -16.63
N TRP A 197 7.42 4.49 -15.84
CA TRP A 197 6.42 4.61 -14.78
C TRP A 197 4.98 4.63 -15.31
N MET A 198 4.75 5.32 -16.43
CA MET A 198 3.45 5.38 -17.11
C MET A 198 2.98 4.03 -17.68
N TYR A 199 3.89 3.07 -17.91
CA TYR A 199 3.55 1.77 -18.46
C TYR A 199 3.29 0.69 -17.40
N ILE A 200 3.78 0.88 -16.18
CA ILE A 200 3.66 -0.11 -15.08
C ILE A 200 2.40 0.15 -14.26
N VAL A 201 2.10 1.42 -13.97
CA VAL A 201 0.85 1.82 -13.30
C VAL A 201 -0.13 2.17 -14.41
N GLY A 202 -1.00 1.24 -14.78
CA GLY A 202 -2.05 1.52 -15.77
C GLY A 202 -2.81 2.80 -15.39
N ASN A 203 -2.64 3.85 -16.19
CA ASN A 203 -3.25 5.18 -16.06
C ASN A 203 -3.36 5.73 -14.62
N PRO A 204 -2.32 6.40 -14.09
CA PRO A 204 -2.55 7.36 -13.04
C PRO A 204 -3.27 8.57 -13.65
N VAL A 205 -4.27 9.10 -12.94
CA VAL A 205 -4.87 10.39 -13.25
C VAL A 205 -3.74 11.44 -13.34
N ARG A 206 -3.48 11.85 -14.59
CA ARG A 206 -2.56 12.89 -15.13
C ARG A 206 -1.21 13.13 -14.45
N PRO A 207 -0.10 13.15 -15.21
CA PRO A 207 1.13 13.80 -14.78
C PRO A 207 0.90 15.32 -14.77
N SER A 208 0.90 15.94 -13.59
CA SER A 208 1.18 17.37 -13.55
C SER A 208 2.68 17.52 -13.78
N THR A 209 3.01 18.05 -14.95
CA THR A 209 4.35 18.44 -15.35
C THR A 209 4.94 19.40 -14.33
N PHE A 210 5.82 18.92 -13.45
CA PHE A 210 6.82 19.77 -12.83
C PHE A 210 8.18 19.11 -13.00
N ALA A 211 8.81 19.48 -14.13
CA ALA A 211 10.23 19.33 -14.29
C ALA A 211 10.92 19.97 -13.08
N CYS A 212 11.65 19.15 -12.32
CA CYS A 212 12.66 19.61 -11.38
C CYS A 212 13.67 20.45 -12.16
N LYS A 213 13.44 21.76 -12.24
CA LYS A 213 14.48 22.73 -12.63
C LYS A 213 15.55 22.64 -11.55
N ARG A 214 16.58 21.84 -11.82
CA ARG A 214 17.89 22.01 -11.20
C ARG A 214 18.29 23.47 -11.44
N SER A 215 18.14 24.30 -10.42
CA SER A 215 18.90 25.54 -10.32
C SER A 215 20.38 25.13 -10.31
N LYS A 216 21.05 25.37 -11.43
CA LYS A 216 22.49 25.58 -11.43
C LYS A 216 22.69 27.08 -11.23
N ASN A 217 23.65 27.40 -10.37
CA ASN A 217 24.21 28.74 -10.15
C ASN A 217 24.40 29.52 -11.44
#